data_AF-G0IXT0-F1
#
_entry.id   AF-G0IXT0-F1
#
_cell.length_a   1.000
_cell.length_b   1.000
_cell.length_c   1.000
_cell.angle_alpha   90.00
_cell.angle_beta   90.00
_cell.angle_gamma   90.00
#
_symmetry.space_group_name_H-M   'P 1'
#
loop_
_entity.id
_entity.type
_entity.pdbx_description
1 polymer ?
#
loop_
_entity_poly.entity_id
_entity_poly.type
_entity_poly.pdbx_seq_one_letter_code
_entity_poly.pdbx_strand_id
1 'polypeptide(L)'
;MEKSPSSVENQDTKSSFISERNYLVIHIISIVVIALAALIFIVPSMENANHAFAIGFVIIVALSFIYGLIARHISPKVKDRNPNFNPYHTFFFKGTVILSVILVIFAILGALFVYIEHDNLFQAVGLATTVIWIALFLIYFMWSVYHYNINYGLTDQDWQRIYDFRDMHSKGIPVKPSDLEMPEYNPYKSQTFGLPPGTVRGMIAFTLLMGGMSLLIVSFGTQYSGVDAALLSQQFEFFETAFLMMIAFYFGDKSLKYLRERWVPKQNNVQTGGQVQNNQSVTQGDNAIAPMDNLEIDNAYFDNEDRIFSLENGLQTEEVSPASQQRSMLSTSFEAQPEISLQREEYVQIKDNTNSKILSDMDIRIALDELEAEENLKISLPVIKALVKVESAGRGHLSDGRAKILFEGHKFWYWLKQFGKDPEALSVGNEDIIYKKWTRTHYRVGIKEYDRLEAARKIDPKAAIYATSWGLFQILGENMEHNIKSRNYQDVEEFEAKQHESEYYHFLDFLAFIKIKKVRGKALIEYISEANEGNYDWESFAYGYNGSGYKVNEYHLKMKHFYEQFKNEHTWKA
;
A
#
# COMPACT_ATOMS: atom_id res chain seq x y z
N MET A 1 -27.19 38.32 -49.78
CA MET A 1 -25.83 38.75 -50.18
C MET A 1 -24.99 38.71 -48.92
N GLU A 2 -24.09 37.75 -48.93
CA GLU A 2 -23.22 37.25 -47.87
C GLU A 2 -22.11 38.27 -47.54
N LYS A 3 -21.81 38.49 -46.26
CA LYS A 3 -20.51 39.02 -45.81
C LYS A 3 -20.13 38.36 -44.48
N SER A 4 -19.18 37.46 -44.58
CA SER A 4 -18.38 36.89 -43.48
C SER A 4 -17.45 37.94 -42.86
N PRO A 5 -17.13 37.86 -41.56
CA PRO A 5 -15.92 38.45 -41.01
C PRO A 5 -14.83 37.38 -40.93
N SER A 6 -13.79 37.59 -41.74
CA SER A 6 -12.54 36.85 -41.79
C SER A 6 -11.61 37.21 -40.62
N SER A 7 -11.18 36.19 -39.87
CA SER A 7 -9.81 35.96 -39.37
C SER A 7 -8.97 37.18 -38.94
N VAL A 8 -8.95 37.47 -37.64
CA VAL A 8 -7.85 38.20 -36.96
C VAL A 8 -7.58 37.53 -35.62
N GLU A 9 -6.95 36.35 -35.64
CA GLU A 9 -6.40 35.75 -34.41
C GLU A 9 -5.40 34.62 -34.73
N ASN A 10 -4.24 34.94 -35.34
CA ASN A 10 -3.12 33.98 -35.42
C ASN A 10 -1.76 34.57 -35.83
N GLN A 11 -1.36 35.74 -35.30
CA GLN A 11 0.00 36.27 -35.54
C GLN A 11 0.82 36.59 -34.28
N ASP A 12 0.22 36.76 -33.10
CA ASP A 12 0.98 37.20 -31.90
C ASP A 12 1.67 36.07 -31.10
N THR A 13 1.35 34.80 -31.33
CA THR A 13 1.94 33.68 -30.58
C THR A 13 3.27 33.18 -31.14
N LYS A 14 3.62 33.53 -32.40
CA LYS A 14 4.82 33.03 -33.07
C LYS A 14 6.08 33.88 -32.83
N SER A 15 5.93 35.17 -32.49
CA SER A 15 7.07 36.08 -32.30
C SER A 15 7.74 35.96 -30.93
N SER A 16 6.99 35.60 -29.88
CA SER A 16 7.52 35.46 -28.50
C SER A 16 8.40 34.21 -28.32
N PHE A 17 8.05 33.10 -28.97
CA PHE A 17 8.81 31.84 -28.89
C PHE A 17 10.22 31.93 -29.51
N ILE A 18 10.39 32.75 -30.56
CA ILE A 18 11.69 32.91 -31.24
C ILE A 18 12.65 33.78 -30.40
N SER A 19 12.11 34.74 -29.63
CA SER A 19 12.88 35.64 -28.77
C SER A 19 13.51 34.91 -27.57
N GLU A 20 12.76 34.03 -26.89
CA GLU A 20 13.25 33.37 -25.67
C GLU A 20 14.33 32.31 -25.93
N ARG A 21 14.25 31.59 -27.05
CA ARG A 21 15.27 30.62 -27.45
C ARG A 21 16.61 31.30 -27.77
N ASN A 22 16.55 32.47 -28.40
CA ASN A 22 17.75 33.26 -28.71
C ASN A 22 18.41 33.81 -27.42
N TYR A 23 17.62 34.17 -26.41
CA TYR A 23 18.13 34.67 -25.12
C TYR A 23 18.91 33.61 -24.33
N LEU A 24 18.42 32.36 -24.31
CA LEU A 24 19.12 31.24 -23.68
C LEU A 24 20.45 30.95 -24.37
N VAL A 25 20.44 30.91 -25.70
CA VAL A 25 21.65 30.62 -26.50
C VAL A 25 22.72 31.68 -26.24
N ILE A 26 22.34 32.97 -26.15
CA ILE A 26 23.26 34.07 -25.84
C ILE A 26 23.89 33.90 -24.44
N HIS A 27 23.12 33.48 -23.43
CA HIS A 27 23.64 33.29 -22.07
C HIS A 27 24.57 32.08 -21.95
N ILE A 28 24.25 30.96 -22.63
CA ILE A 28 25.13 29.79 -22.69
C ILE A 28 26.43 30.14 -23.39
N ILE A 29 26.38 30.84 -24.53
CA ILE A 29 27.57 31.30 -25.24
C ILE A 29 28.41 32.21 -24.35
N SER A 30 27.79 33.12 -23.60
CA SER A 30 28.50 34.02 -22.68
C SER A 30 29.26 33.26 -21.58
N ILE A 31 28.64 32.23 -20.98
CA ILE A 31 29.30 31.41 -19.96
C ILE A 31 30.45 30.59 -20.55
N VAL A 32 30.27 30.03 -21.74
CA VAL A 32 31.34 29.30 -22.44
C VAL A 32 32.51 30.22 -22.75
N VAL A 33 32.25 31.46 -23.19
CA VAL A 33 33.28 32.47 -23.46
C VAL A 33 34.01 32.88 -22.18
N ILE A 34 33.31 33.07 -21.07
CA ILE A 34 33.93 33.38 -19.76
C ILE A 34 34.79 32.21 -19.27
N ALA A 35 34.32 30.97 -19.43
CA ALA A 35 35.09 29.78 -19.07
C ALA A 35 36.37 29.64 -19.92
N LEU A 36 36.26 29.87 -21.24
CA LEU A 36 37.41 29.90 -22.15
C LEU A 36 38.40 31.01 -21.79
N ALA A 37 37.91 32.20 -21.43
CA ALA A 37 38.77 33.29 -20.98
C ALA A 37 39.50 32.93 -19.67
N ALA A 38 38.83 32.28 -18.72
CA ALA A 38 39.46 31.81 -17.49
C ALA A 38 40.53 30.73 -17.76
N LEU A 39 40.26 29.79 -18.67
CA LEU A 39 41.21 28.76 -19.08
C LEU A 39 42.44 29.31 -19.82
N ILE A 40 42.28 30.40 -20.59
CA ILE A 40 43.35 30.99 -21.41
C ILE A 40 44.16 32.04 -20.64
N PHE A 41 43.53 32.82 -19.77
CA PHE A 41 44.19 33.97 -19.12
C PHE A 41 44.48 33.78 -17.63
N ILE A 42 43.67 33.00 -16.91
CA ILE A 42 43.80 32.85 -15.45
C ILE A 42 44.58 31.60 -15.10
N VAL A 43 44.20 30.45 -15.67
CA VAL A 43 44.86 29.16 -15.40
C VAL A 43 46.35 29.19 -15.74
N PRO A 44 46.82 29.77 -16.86
CA PRO A 44 48.25 29.80 -17.19
C PRO A 44 49.07 30.74 -16.30
N SER A 45 48.42 31.60 -15.52
CA SER A 45 49.07 32.49 -14.55
C SER A 45 49.26 31.83 -13.17
N MET A 46 48.78 30.61 -12.96
CA MET A 46 48.94 29.86 -11.71
C MET A 46 50.23 29.01 -11.73
N GLU A 47 50.64 28.49 -10.57
CA GLU A 47 51.78 27.56 -10.51
C GLU A 47 51.43 26.20 -11.12
N ASN A 48 52.34 25.62 -11.91
CA ASN A 48 52.15 24.39 -12.70
C ASN A 48 51.47 23.22 -11.96
N ALA A 49 51.73 23.04 -10.66
CA ALA A 49 51.11 21.98 -9.84
C ALA A 49 49.59 22.13 -9.69
N ASN A 50 49.06 23.34 -9.83
CA ASN A 50 47.65 23.66 -9.61
C ASN A 50 46.84 23.77 -10.91
N HIS A 51 47.46 23.62 -12.09
CA HIS A 51 46.76 23.79 -13.37
C HIS A 51 45.67 22.75 -13.57
N ALA A 52 45.94 21.48 -13.24
CA ALA A 52 44.94 20.42 -13.39
C ALA A 52 43.70 20.68 -12.52
N PHE A 53 43.91 21.13 -11.28
CA PHE A 53 42.84 21.51 -10.36
C PHE A 53 42.09 22.76 -10.82
N ALA A 54 42.80 23.80 -11.28
CA ALA A 54 42.20 25.04 -11.76
C ALA A 54 41.36 24.83 -13.04
N ILE A 55 41.84 24.01 -13.98
CA ILE A 55 41.09 23.61 -15.18
C ILE A 55 39.82 22.86 -14.79
N GLY A 56 39.95 21.86 -13.91
CA GLY A 56 38.80 21.09 -13.42
C GLY A 56 37.75 21.98 -12.75
N PHE A 57 38.19 22.92 -11.91
CA PHE A 57 37.32 23.86 -11.21
C PHE A 57 36.56 24.77 -12.18
N VAL A 58 37.24 25.38 -13.16
CA VAL A 58 36.60 26.26 -14.16
C VAL A 58 35.54 25.51 -14.98
N ILE A 59 35.83 24.26 -15.37
CA ILE A 59 34.89 23.43 -16.13
C ILE A 59 33.67 23.06 -15.29
N ILE A 60 33.86 22.63 -14.03
CA ILE A 60 32.76 22.27 -13.13
C ILE A 60 31.85 23.47 -12.87
N VAL A 61 32.43 24.65 -12.63
CA VAL A 61 31.68 25.89 -12.41
C VAL A 61 30.89 26.26 -13.67
N ALA A 62 31.51 26.20 -14.85
CA ALA A 62 30.83 26.49 -16.12
C ALA A 62 29.67 25.53 -16.40
N LEU A 63 29.88 24.22 -16.20
CA LEU A 63 28.83 23.20 -16.34
C LEU A 63 27.70 23.40 -15.34
N SER A 64 28.00 23.80 -14.10
CA SER A 64 27.00 24.09 -13.07
C SER A 64 26.13 25.30 -13.44
N PHE A 65 26.71 26.37 -13.97
CA PHE A 65 25.96 27.53 -14.46
C PHE A 65 25.12 27.22 -15.70
N ILE A 66 25.65 26.43 -16.65
CA ILE A 66 24.92 25.96 -17.83
C ILE A 66 23.74 25.09 -17.41
N TYR A 67 23.95 24.15 -16.50
CA TYR A 67 22.89 23.31 -15.93
C TYR A 67 21.82 24.18 -15.23
N GLY A 68 22.23 25.15 -14.41
CA GLY A 68 21.30 26.08 -13.74
C GLY A 68 20.46 26.92 -14.71
N LEU A 69 21.04 27.38 -15.82
CA LEU A 69 20.31 28.11 -16.87
C LEU A 69 19.35 27.22 -17.65
N ILE A 70 19.79 26.02 -18.03
CA ILE A 70 18.96 25.04 -18.72
C ILE A 70 17.81 24.62 -17.81
N ALA A 71 18.08 24.30 -16.55
CA ALA A 71 17.07 23.96 -15.55
C ALA A 71 16.07 25.10 -15.36
N ARG A 72 16.52 26.37 -15.34
CA ARG A 72 15.64 27.55 -15.23
C ARG A 72 14.78 27.77 -16.47
N HIS A 73 15.22 27.35 -17.65
CA HIS A 73 14.47 27.54 -18.90
C HIS A 73 13.56 26.36 -19.23
N ILE A 74 13.94 25.14 -18.84
CA ILE A 74 13.11 23.93 -18.94
C ILE A 74 12.08 23.90 -17.81
N SER A 75 12.38 24.49 -16.64
CA SER A 75 11.39 24.66 -15.59
C SER A 75 10.23 25.49 -16.13
N PRO A 76 8.98 25.00 -16.02
CA PRO A 76 7.84 25.77 -16.48
C PRO A 76 7.86 27.13 -15.80
N LYS A 77 7.60 28.20 -16.56
CA LYS A 77 7.27 29.51 -16.00
C LYS A 77 5.93 29.37 -15.30
N VAL A 78 5.97 28.84 -14.07
CA VAL A 78 4.82 28.81 -13.19
C VAL A 78 4.43 30.28 -13.00
N LYS A 79 3.30 30.70 -13.58
CA LYS A 79 2.63 31.90 -13.07
C LYS A 79 2.34 31.55 -11.62
N ASP A 80 3.01 32.20 -10.66
CA ASP A 80 2.75 32.06 -9.22
C ASP A 80 1.28 32.40 -8.93
N ARG A 81 0.42 31.41 -9.15
CA ARG A 81 -1.02 31.40 -8.88
C ARG A 81 -1.32 30.44 -7.73
N ASN A 82 -0.29 29.95 -7.04
CA ASN A 82 -0.46 29.12 -5.86
C ASN A 82 -0.96 30.01 -4.70
N PRO A 83 -2.20 29.80 -4.19
CA PRO A 83 -2.72 30.57 -3.06
C PRO A 83 -1.91 30.36 -1.76
N ASN A 84 -1.09 29.30 -1.69
CA ASN A 84 -0.22 28.98 -0.56
C ASN A 84 1.24 29.44 -0.75
N PHE A 85 1.52 30.33 -1.71
CA PHE A 85 2.87 30.80 -1.97
C PHE A 85 3.42 31.63 -0.79
N ASN A 86 4.30 31.03 0.01
CA ASN A 86 5.07 31.74 1.03
C ASN A 86 6.36 32.30 0.41
N PRO A 87 6.67 33.61 0.52
CA PRO A 87 7.88 34.20 -0.06
C PRO A 87 9.20 33.58 0.46
N TYR A 88 9.20 32.98 1.65
CA TYR A 88 10.38 32.32 2.24
C TYR A 88 10.61 30.88 1.75
N HIS A 89 9.64 30.34 1.01
CA HIS A 89 9.65 28.99 0.48
C HIS A 89 10.83 28.74 -0.47
N THR A 90 10.93 29.54 -1.52
CA THR A 90 12.01 29.40 -2.51
C THR A 90 13.39 29.63 -1.88
N PHE A 91 13.49 30.48 -0.85
CA PHE A 91 14.73 30.70 -0.12
C PHE A 91 15.14 29.46 0.69
N PHE A 92 14.22 28.85 1.44
CA PHE A 92 14.50 27.69 2.28
C PHE A 92 14.93 26.47 1.45
N PHE A 93 14.16 26.11 0.42
CA PHE A 93 14.43 24.92 -0.40
C PHE A 93 15.64 25.08 -1.33
N LYS A 94 15.85 26.28 -1.91
CA LYS A 94 17.09 26.55 -2.66
C LYS A 94 18.29 26.64 -1.71
N GLY A 95 18.10 27.19 -0.52
CA GLY A 95 19.12 27.28 0.52
C GLY A 95 19.61 25.92 0.98
N THR A 96 18.73 24.94 1.14
CA THR A 96 19.10 23.56 1.52
C THR A 96 19.86 22.84 0.41
N VAL A 97 19.48 23.04 -0.86
CA VAL A 97 20.25 22.47 -1.98
C VAL A 97 21.65 23.08 -2.04
N ILE A 98 21.77 24.40 -1.87
CA ILE A 98 23.06 25.09 -1.79
C ILE A 98 23.89 24.56 -0.62
N LEU A 99 23.30 24.43 0.57
CA LEU A 99 23.95 23.87 1.75
C LEU A 99 24.46 22.44 1.50
N SER A 100 23.64 21.57 0.89
CA SER A 100 24.05 20.20 0.59
C SER A 100 25.17 20.14 -0.46
N VAL A 101 25.15 20.99 -1.48
CA VAL A 101 26.26 21.10 -2.45
C VAL A 101 27.54 21.55 -1.75
N ILE A 102 27.44 22.54 -0.85
CA ILE A 102 28.57 23.00 -0.03
C ILE A 102 29.10 21.85 0.84
N LEU A 103 28.23 21.08 1.49
CA LEU A 103 28.62 19.91 2.29
C LEU A 103 29.34 18.85 1.46
N VAL A 104 28.89 18.56 0.23
CA VAL A 104 29.56 17.62 -0.67
C VAL A 104 30.94 18.14 -1.09
N ILE A 105 31.07 19.43 -1.38
CA ILE A 105 32.38 20.04 -1.70
C ILE A 105 33.31 19.92 -0.50
N PHE A 106 32.85 20.25 0.72
CA PHE A 106 33.64 20.07 1.93
C PHE A 106 33.96 18.59 2.21
N ALA A 107 33.08 17.65 1.86
CA ALA A 107 33.35 16.22 1.97
C ALA A 107 34.54 15.81 1.08
N ILE A 108 34.53 16.26 -0.17
CA ILE A 108 35.59 15.96 -1.15
C ILE A 108 36.90 16.60 -0.71
N LEU A 109 36.88 17.88 -0.30
CA LEU A 109 38.07 18.58 0.19
C LEU A 109 38.60 17.96 1.49
N GLY A 110 37.72 17.60 2.43
CA GLY A 110 38.08 16.92 3.67
C GLY A 110 38.67 15.55 3.43
N ALA A 111 38.10 14.77 2.50
CA ALA A 111 38.64 13.48 2.10
C ALA A 111 40.03 13.62 1.44
N LEU A 112 40.20 14.62 0.57
CA LEU A 112 41.50 14.91 -0.05
C LEU A 112 42.54 15.35 0.97
N PHE A 113 42.15 16.16 1.96
CA PHE A 113 43.02 16.55 3.07
C PHE A 113 43.43 15.35 3.94
N VAL A 114 42.48 14.49 4.31
CA VAL A 114 42.77 13.26 5.07
C VAL A 114 43.71 12.34 4.29
N TYR A 115 43.49 12.20 2.97
CA TYR A 115 44.34 11.41 2.11
C TYR A 115 45.77 11.95 2.05
N ILE A 116 45.96 13.26 1.89
CA ILE A 116 47.28 13.89 1.82
C ILE A 116 48.02 13.80 3.17
N GLU A 117 47.31 14.02 4.28
CA GLU A 117 47.93 14.11 5.61
C GLU A 117 48.21 12.73 6.24
N HIS A 118 47.30 11.75 6.03
CA HIS A 118 47.36 10.45 6.70
C HIS A 118 47.77 9.29 5.77
N ASP A 119 47.93 9.55 4.46
CA ASP A 119 48.17 8.55 3.40
C ASP A 119 47.18 7.35 3.44
N ASN A 120 45.98 7.59 3.98
CA ASN A 120 44.99 6.57 4.24
C ASN A 120 43.75 6.78 3.35
N LEU A 121 43.76 6.12 2.19
CA LEU A 121 42.67 6.18 1.22
C LEU A 121 41.32 5.74 1.83
N PHE A 122 41.33 4.73 2.69
CA PHE A 122 40.10 4.18 3.26
C PHE A 122 39.44 5.14 4.25
N GLN A 123 40.23 5.84 5.08
CA GLN A 123 39.71 6.85 6.00
C GLN A 123 39.09 8.03 5.23
N ALA A 124 39.76 8.46 4.15
CA ALA A 124 39.24 9.49 3.25
C ALA A 124 37.91 9.08 2.60
N VAL A 125 37.81 7.85 2.10
CA VAL A 125 36.59 7.34 1.44
C VAL A 125 35.44 7.15 2.44
N GLY A 126 35.70 6.66 3.66
CA GLY A 126 34.67 6.53 4.69
C GLY A 126 34.10 7.88 5.12
N LEU A 127 34.97 8.86 5.36
CA LEU A 127 34.55 10.23 5.67
C LEU A 127 33.69 10.81 4.52
N ALA A 128 34.17 10.70 3.28
CA ALA A 128 33.42 11.16 2.10
C ALA A 128 32.04 10.50 2.01
N THR A 129 31.98 9.18 2.16
CA THR A 129 30.73 8.40 2.09
C THR A 129 29.70 8.89 3.10
N THR A 130 30.12 9.14 4.34
CA THR A 130 29.23 9.60 5.41
C THR A 130 28.67 11.00 5.12
N VAL A 131 29.54 11.94 4.75
CA VAL A 131 29.13 13.33 4.53
C VAL A 131 28.29 13.46 3.26
N ILE A 132 28.64 12.72 2.19
CA ILE A 132 27.82 12.65 0.97
C ILE A 132 26.44 12.06 1.28
N TRP A 133 26.38 10.98 2.08
CA TRP A 133 25.11 10.42 2.49
C TRP A 133 24.25 11.42 3.27
N ILE A 134 24.81 12.15 4.22
CA ILE A 134 24.10 13.19 4.98
C ILE A 134 23.57 14.28 4.03
N ALA A 135 24.37 14.70 3.05
CA ALA A 135 23.94 15.71 2.08
C ALA A 135 22.78 15.20 1.20
N LEU A 136 22.85 13.95 0.73
CA LEU A 136 21.77 13.30 -0.04
C LEU A 136 20.51 13.11 0.79
N PHE A 137 20.66 12.68 2.04
CA PHE A 137 19.57 12.57 3.01
C PHE A 137 18.87 13.92 3.19
N LEU A 138 19.62 15.01 3.40
CA LEU A 138 19.06 16.34 3.58
C LEU A 138 18.30 16.80 2.33
N ILE A 139 18.84 16.56 1.14
CA ILE A 139 18.15 16.90 -0.12
C ILE A 139 16.83 16.14 -0.23
N TYR A 140 16.86 14.82 -0.03
CA TYR A 140 15.68 13.98 -0.17
C TYR A 140 14.64 14.28 0.91
N PHE A 141 15.05 14.40 2.18
CA PHE A 141 14.15 14.74 3.28
C PHE A 141 13.45 16.05 3.00
N MET A 142 14.21 17.07 2.61
CA MET A 142 13.68 18.39 2.33
C MET A 142 12.73 18.37 1.12
N TRP A 143 13.12 17.71 0.03
CA TRP A 143 12.24 17.51 -1.12
C TRP A 143 10.94 16.77 -0.74
N SER A 144 11.02 15.75 0.11
CA SER A 144 9.83 15.00 0.53
C SER A 144 8.87 15.88 1.33
N VAL A 145 9.40 16.67 2.28
CA VAL A 145 8.62 17.61 3.07
C VAL A 145 7.96 18.67 2.18
N TYR A 146 8.71 19.21 1.20
CA TYR A 146 8.16 20.12 0.19
C TYR A 146 6.98 19.48 -0.55
N HIS A 147 7.23 18.31 -1.12
CA HIS A 147 6.32 17.68 -2.06
C HIS A 147 4.99 17.34 -1.40
N TYR A 148 5.03 16.79 -0.19
CA TYR A 148 3.83 16.36 0.51
C TYR A 148 3.20 17.49 1.34
N ASN A 149 3.96 18.21 2.18
CA ASN A 149 3.36 19.19 3.09
C ASN A 149 2.98 20.52 2.43
N ILE A 150 3.65 20.90 1.35
CA ILE A 150 3.45 22.20 0.72
C ILE A 150 2.74 22.04 -0.62
N ASN A 151 3.13 21.04 -1.40
CA ASN A 151 2.54 20.75 -2.71
C ASN A 151 1.43 19.70 -2.67
N TYR A 152 1.07 19.17 -1.49
CA TYR A 152 0.00 18.18 -1.28
C TYR A 152 0.16 16.92 -2.14
N GLY A 153 1.40 16.53 -2.41
CA GLY A 153 1.78 15.38 -3.23
C GLY A 153 1.59 15.60 -4.74
N LEU A 154 1.21 16.80 -5.19
CA LEU A 154 1.06 17.13 -6.60
C LEU A 154 2.35 17.69 -7.17
N THR A 155 2.60 17.40 -8.44
CA THR A 155 3.72 18.04 -9.16
C THR A 155 3.34 19.46 -9.55
N ASP A 156 4.35 20.29 -9.84
CA ASP A 156 4.10 21.66 -10.32
C ASP A 156 3.32 21.65 -11.66
N GLN A 157 3.44 20.58 -12.46
CA GLN A 157 2.70 20.39 -13.71
C GLN A 157 1.21 20.12 -13.46
N ASP A 158 0.89 19.32 -12.43
CA ASP A 158 -0.49 19.01 -12.05
C ASP A 158 -1.21 20.27 -11.56
N TRP A 159 -0.53 21.05 -10.72
CA TRP A 159 -1.04 22.35 -10.28
C TRP A 159 -1.31 23.30 -11.44
N GLN A 160 -0.39 23.36 -12.41
CA GLN A 160 -0.57 24.19 -13.60
C GLN A 160 -1.78 23.75 -14.43
N ARG A 161 -1.96 22.44 -14.60
CA ARG A 161 -3.10 21.85 -15.30
C ARG A 161 -4.44 22.25 -14.65
N ILE A 162 -4.54 22.16 -13.32
CA ILE A 162 -5.75 22.55 -12.57
C ILE A 162 -6.04 24.05 -12.75
N TYR A 163 -5.01 24.91 -12.69
CA TYR A 163 -5.19 26.35 -12.91
C TYR A 163 -5.65 26.68 -14.34
N ASP A 164 -5.10 25.99 -15.34
CA ASP A 164 -5.47 26.18 -16.75
C ASP A 164 -6.91 25.74 -17.01
N PHE A 165 -7.33 24.60 -16.43
CA PHE A 165 -8.70 24.13 -16.48
C PHE A 165 -9.70 25.09 -15.81
N ARG A 166 -9.32 25.69 -14.69
CA ARG A 166 -10.15 26.72 -14.03
C ARG A 166 -10.28 27.99 -14.87
N ASP A 167 -9.19 28.40 -15.54
CA ASP A 167 -9.17 29.54 -16.47
C ASP A 167 -10.11 29.25 -17.67
N MET A 168 -10.07 28.04 -18.22
CA MET A 168 -10.97 27.59 -19.28
C MET A 168 -12.44 27.55 -18.83
N HIS A 169 -12.72 27.01 -17.64
CA HIS A 169 -14.06 27.00 -17.06
C HIS A 169 -14.60 28.43 -16.83
N SER A 170 -13.76 29.36 -16.35
CA SER A 170 -14.14 30.77 -16.19
C SER A 170 -14.47 31.47 -17.52
N LYS A 171 -13.91 30.97 -18.62
CA LYS A 171 -14.17 31.44 -19.99
C LYS A 171 -15.37 30.75 -20.65
N GLY A 172 -16.08 29.89 -19.93
CA GLY A 172 -17.26 29.17 -20.42
C GLY A 172 -16.95 27.98 -21.31
N ILE A 173 -15.69 27.51 -21.33
CA ILE A 173 -15.30 26.28 -22.02
C ILE A 173 -15.71 25.09 -21.12
N PRO A 174 -16.39 24.06 -21.66
CA PRO A 174 -16.76 22.89 -20.88
C PRO A 174 -15.51 22.12 -20.44
N VAL A 175 -15.37 21.93 -19.13
CA VAL A 175 -14.27 21.19 -18.49
C VAL A 175 -14.89 20.15 -17.57
N LYS A 176 -14.24 18.99 -17.43
CA LYS A 176 -14.73 17.93 -16.54
C LYS A 176 -14.68 18.40 -15.08
N PRO A 177 -15.69 18.06 -14.26
CA PRO A 177 -15.69 18.41 -12.83
C PRO A 177 -14.47 17.87 -12.06
N SER A 178 -13.98 16.67 -12.40
CA SER A 178 -12.79 16.06 -11.80
C SER A 178 -11.49 16.84 -12.05
N ASP A 179 -11.41 17.54 -13.18
CA ASP A 179 -10.23 18.31 -13.59
C ASP A 179 -10.15 19.68 -12.88
N LEU A 180 -11.19 20.04 -12.10
CA LEU A 180 -11.29 21.29 -11.34
C LEU A 180 -11.03 21.09 -9.83
N GLU A 181 -10.92 19.85 -9.36
CA GLU A 181 -10.73 19.53 -7.95
C GLU A 181 -9.32 19.92 -7.47
N MET A 182 -9.25 20.65 -6.36
CA MET A 182 -8.00 21.05 -5.70
C MET A 182 -7.92 20.37 -4.34
N PRO A 183 -6.82 19.68 -4.00
CA PRO A 183 -6.64 19.15 -2.66
C PRO A 183 -6.48 20.29 -1.65
N GLU A 184 -7.27 20.28 -0.59
CA GLU A 184 -7.24 21.28 0.48
C GLU A 184 -6.16 21.00 1.53
N TYR A 185 -5.76 19.74 1.68
CA TYR A 185 -4.79 19.27 2.67
C TYR A 185 -3.82 18.23 2.09
N ASN A 186 -2.72 17.97 2.80
CA ASN A 186 -1.74 16.94 2.44
C ASN A 186 -2.23 15.52 2.78
N PRO A 187 -2.24 14.61 1.77
CA PRO A 187 -2.12 13.16 1.78
C PRO A 187 -1.70 12.37 2.99
N TYR A 188 -0.81 12.94 3.78
CA TYR A 188 -0.08 12.22 4.81
C TYR A 188 0.10 13.08 6.07
N LYS A 189 -0.65 14.17 6.23
CA LYS A 189 -0.63 15.04 7.40
C LYS A 189 -0.73 14.28 8.73
N SER A 190 -1.43 13.15 8.76
CA SER A 190 -1.54 12.28 9.95
C SER A 190 -0.28 11.45 10.26
N GLN A 191 0.64 11.34 9.30
CA GLN A 191 1.88 10.55 9.38
C GLN A 191 3.06 11.40 9.87
N THR A 192 4.14 10.73 10.28
CA THR A 192 5.35 11.39 10.79
C THR A 192 5.92 12.37 9.76
N PHE A 193 6.07 13.64 10.15
CA PHE A 193 6.49 14.76 9.29
C PHE A 193 5.58 15.01 8.08
N GLY A 194 4.38 14.43 8.03
CA GLY A 194 3.51 14.60 6.87
C GLY A 194 3.98 13.83 5.62
N LEU A 195 4.75 12.76 5.81
CA LEU A 195 5.36 11.97 4.74
C LEU A 195 4.69 10.60 4.60
N PRO A 196 4.78 9.95 3.43
CA PRO A 196 4.25 8.61 3.23
C PRO A 196 4.75 7.61 4.29
N PRO A 197 3.91 6.62 4.64
CA PRO A 197 4.29 5.61 5.60
C PRO A 197 5.54 4.87 5.14
N GLY A 198 6.48 4.65 6.07
CA GLY A 198 7.76 4.01 5.78
C GLY A 198 8.87 4.94 5.31
N THR A 199 8.61 6.15 4.80
CA THR A 199 9.67 7.08 4.33
C THR A 199 10.67 7.41 5.44
N VAL A 200 10.19 7.81 6.63
CA VAL A 200 11.06 8.12 7.79
C VAL A 200 11.82 6.90 8.28
N ARG A 201 11.19 5.72 8.29
CA ARG A 201 11.82 4.46 8.73
C ARG A 201 12.92 4.02 7.77
N GLY A 202 12.66 4.08 6.47
CA GLY A 202 13.63 3.80 5.42
C GLY A 202 14.81 4.77 5.49
N MET A 203 14.55 6.05 5.65
CA MET A 203 15.58 7.08 5.83
C MET A 203 16.53 6.79 7.01
N ILE A 204 15.98 6.36 8.16
CA ILE A 204 16.78 5.94 9.32
C ILE A 204 17.56 4.66 9.02
N ALA A 205 16.92 3.64 8.43
CA ALA A 205 17.56 2.37 8.10
C ALA A 205 18.74 2.54 7.13
N PHE A 206 18.57 3.32 6.06
CA PHE A 206 19.64 3.61 5.13
C PHE A 206 20.77 4.45 5.76
N THR A 207 20.44 5.32 6.71
CA THR A 207 21.46 6.09 7.45
C THR A 207 22.30 5.21 8.36
N LEU A 208 21.68 4.23 9.03
CA LEU A 208 22.41 3.22 9.80
C LEU A 208 23.28 2.34 8.88
N LEU A 209 22.75 1.93 7.73
CA LEU A 209 23.50 1.14 6.75
C LEU A 209 24.72 1.89 6.22
N MET A 210 24.54 3.14 5.79
CA MET A 210 25.63 3.97 5.26
C MET A 210 26.65 4.34 6.34
N GLY A 211 26.19 4.56 7.58
CA GLY A 211 27.08 4.72 8.74
C GLY A 211 27.93 3.47 9.00
N GLY A 212 27.32 2.29 9.02
CA GLY A 212 28.03 1.01 9.18
C GLY A 212 29.00 0.71 8.03
N MET A 213 28.61 0.95 6.78
CA MET A 213 29.49 0.80 5.62
C MET A 213 30.67 1.78 5.65
N SER A 214 30.44 3.03 6.07
CA SER A 214 31.52 3.99 6.25
C SER A 214 32.54 3.51 7.28
N LEU A 215 32.07 3.08 8.46
CA LEU A 215 32.91 2.50 9.51
C LEU A 215 33.70 1.28 9.00
N LEU A 216 33.07 0.46 8.16
CA LEU A 216 33.71 -0.69 7.52
C LEU A 216 34.79 -0.31 6.53
N ILE A 217 34.55 0.69 5.70
CA ILE A 217 35.56 1.18 4.78
C ILE A 217 36.76 1.69 5.59
N VAL A 218 36.54 2.54 6.61
CA VAL A 218 37.61 3.04 7.47
C VAL A 218 38.39 1.89 8.12
N SER A 219 37.69 0.83 8.53
CA SER A 219 38.29 -0.32 9.20
C SER A 219 39.40 -1.01 8.39
N PHE A 220 39.27 -1.05 7.06
CA PHE A 220 40.26 -1.70 6.19
C PHE A 220 41.59 -0.95 6.09
N GLY A 221 41.59 0.37 6.35
CA GLY A 221 42.79 1.18 6.25
C GLY A 221 43.54 1.38 7.57
N THR A 222 43.03 0.88 8.68
CA THR A 222 43.59 1.15 10.01
C THR A 222 43.91 -0.15 10.72
N GLN A 223 45.16 -0.30 11.18
CA GLN A 223 45.56 -1.46 11.98
C GLN A 223 45.12 -1.25 13.43
N TYR A 224 43.95 -1.75 13.79
CA TYR A 224 43.47 -1.73 15.18
C TYR A 224 44.16 -2.82 16.00
N SER A 225 44.66 -2.47 17.19
CA SER A 225 45.26 -3.44 18.11
C SER A 225 44.61 -3.35 19.49
N GLY A 226 44.39 -4.52 20.12
CA GLY A 226 43.88 -4.61 21.49
C GLY A 226 42.52 -3.94 21.70
N VAL A 227 42.49 -2.87 22.50
CA VAL A 227 41.26 -2.19 22.97
C VAL A 227 40.51 -1.50 21.82
N ASP A 228 41.22 -0.97 20.83
CA ASP A 228 40.60 -0.24 19.72
C ASP A 228 39.85 -1.18 18.77
N ALA A 229 40.32 -2.43 18.64
CA ALA A 229 39.63 -3.46 17.86
C ALA A 229 38.33 -3.93 18.54
N ALA A 230 38.32 -4.02 19.87
CA ALA A 230 37.13 -4.34 20.64
C ALA A 230 36.07 -3.23 20.55
N LEU A 231 36.50 -1.97 20.64
CA LEU A 231 35.63 -0.80 20.45
C LEU A 231 35.00 -0.81 19.04
N LEU A 232 35.79 -1.08 18.01
CA LEU A 232 35.29 -1.12 16.63
C LEU A 232 34.26 -2.23 16.44
N SER A 233 34.53 -3.43 16.96
CA SER A 233 33.60 -4.56 16.91
C SER A 233 32.26 -4.23 17.58
N GLN A 234 32.29 -3.53 18.71
CA GLN A 234 31.08 -3.12 19.42
C GLN A 234 30.28 -2.06 18.64
N GLN A 235 30.96 -1.12 17.98
CA GLN A 235 30.30 -0.13 17.11
C GLN A 235 29.65 -0.81 15.91
N PHE A 236 30.32 -1.79 15.32
CA PHE A 236 29.77 -2.60 14.23
C PHE A 236 28.53 -3.39 14.66
N GLU A 237 28.60 -4.08 15.79
CA GLU A 237 27.48 -4.83 16.35
C GLU A 237 26.29 -3.91 16.65
N PHE A 238 26.54 -2.68 17.11
CA PHE A 238 25.50 -1.67 17.27
C PHE A 238 24.83 -1.30 15.94
N PHE A 239 25.61 -0.98 14.89
CA PHE A 239 25.04 -0.62 13.58
C PHE A 239 24.32 -1.81 12.92
N GLU A 240 24.86 -3.02 13.03
CA GLU A 240 24.24 -4.25 12.55
C GLU A 240 22.92 -4.51 13.27
N THR A 241 22.92 -4.50 14.60
CA THR A 241 21.71 -4.74 15.41
C THR A 241 20.66 -3.67 15.15
N ALA A 242 21.05 -2.39 15.12
CA ALA A 242 20.14 -1.29 14.83
C ALA A 242 19.58 -1.38 13.41
N PHE A 243 20.42 -1.73 12.42
CA PHE A 243 19.97 -1.91 11.04
C PHE A 243 19.02 -3.10 10.90
N LEU A 244 19.35 -4.25 11.49
CA LEU A 244 18.50 -5.45 11.48
C LEU A 244 17.16 -5.18 12.20
N MET A 245 17.19 -4.49 13.34
CA MET A 245 15.98 -4.09 14.06
C MET A 245 15.13 -3.13 13.22
N MET A 246 15.74 -2.18 12.51
CA MET A 246 15.04 -1.26 11.62
C MET A 246 14.50 -1.95 10.35
N ILE A 247 15.21 -2.92 9.78
CA ILE A 247 14.78 -3.75 8.65
C ILE A 247 13.64 -4.68 9.06
N ALA A 248 13.71 -5.28 10.25
CA ALA A 248 12.64 -6.08 10.84
C ALA A 248 11.39 -5.21 11.12
N PHE A 249 11.59 -3.96 11.54
CA PHE A 249 10.51 -2.99 11.71
C PHE A 249 9.96 -2.44 10.37
N TYR A 250 10.76 -2.43 9.31
CA TYR A 250 10.37 -1.94 7.97
C TYR A 250 9.70 -3.02 7.10
N PHE A 251 10.18 -4.26 7.16
CA PHE A 251 9.70 -5.38 6.32
C PHE A 251 8.95 -6.47 7.10
N GLY A 252 8.87 -6.38 8.43
CA GLY A 252 8.34 -7.44 9.28
C GLY A 252 9.19 -8.72 9.25
N ASP A 253 8.67 -9.80 9.84
CA ASP A 253 9.33 -11.12 9.97
C ASP A 253 9.67 -11.80 8.62
N LYS A 254 9.08 -11.32 7.51
CA LYS A 254 9.31 -11.89 6.17
C LYS A 254 10.72 -11.64 5.62
N SER A 255 11.37 -10.50 5.87
CA SER A 255 12.71 -10.22 5.30
C SER A 255 13.83 -10.96 6.04
N LEU A 256 13.66 -11.21 7.35
CA LEU A 256 14.60 -11.98 8.17
C LEU A 256 14.67 -13.45 7.73
N LYS A 257 13.54 -14.05 7.32
CA LYS A 257 13.53 -15.40 6.71
C LYS A 257 14.39 -15.47 5.44
N TYR A 258 14.28 -14.48 4.56
CA TYR A 258 15.07 -14.42 3.32
C TYR A 258 16.56 -14.14 3.55
N LEU A 259 16.91 -13.31 4.53
CA LEU A 259 18.31 -13.03 4.85
C LEU A 259 18.97 -14.24 5.51
N ARG A 260 18.27 -14.96 6.39
CA ARG A 260 18.77 -16.18 7.05
C ARG A 260 19.14 -17.28 6.07
N GLU A 261 18.36 -17.45 5.00
CA GLU A 261 18.62 -18.47 3.96
C GLU A 261 19.83 -18.14 3.08
N ARG A 262 20.26 -16.88 3.04
CA ARG A 262 21.38 -16.43 2.20
C ARG A 262 22.76 -16.69 2.81
N TRP A 263 22.83 -16.92 4.12
CA TRP A 263 24.07 -17.21 4.85
C TRP A 263 24.38 -18.72 4.99
N VAL A 264 23.54 -19.58 4.39
CA VAL A 264 23.79 -21.02 4.31
C VAL A 264 24.52 -21.32 2.98
N PRO A 265 25.66 -22.03 2.97
CA PRO A 265 26.39 -22.30 1.74
C PRO A 265 25.55 -23.20 0.82
N LYS A 266 25.20 -22.73 -0.37
CA LYS A 266 24.50 -23.55 -1.38
C LYS A 266 25.46 -24.55 -2.01
N GLN A 267 25.17 -25.84 -1.87
CA GLN A 267 25.75 -26.88 -2.71
C GLN A 267 25.23 -26.75 -4.14
N ASN A 268 26.16 -26.64 -5.09
CA ASN A 268 25.90 -26.57 -6.52
C ASN A 268 25.28 -27.88 -7.03
N ASN A 269 24.25 -27.79 -7.87
CA ASN A 269 24.03 -28.78 -8.92
C ASN A 269 23.48 -28.12 -10.20
N VAL A 270 24.41 -28.03 -11.16
CA VAL A 270 24.35 -28.18 -12.61
C VAL A 270 23.00 -28.01 -13.34
N GLN A 271 23.06 -27.11 -14.31
CA GLN A 271 22.11 -26.77 -15.37
C GLN A 271 21.73 -27.95 -16.28
N THR A 272 20.50 -27.93 -16.80
CA THR A 272 20.24 -28.14 -18.24
C THR A 272 18.97 -27.39 -18.65
N GLY A 273 19.10 -26.57 -19.69
CA GLY A 273 18.06 -25.68 -20.18
C GLY A 273 17.09 -26.31 -21.18
N GLY A 274 16.02 -25.57 -21.47
CA GLY A 274 15.07 -25.85 -22.54
C GLY A 274 14.14 -24.64 -22.73
N GLN A 275 13.98 -24.23 -23.99
CA GLN A 275 13.63 -22.88 -24.42
C GLN A 275 12.13 -22.55 -24.39
N VAL A 276 11.90 -21.24 -24.26
CA VAL A 276 10.64 -20.51 -24.46
C VAL A 276 10.23 -20.53 -25.94
N GLN A 277 8.95 -20.79 -26.21
CA GLN A 277 8.29 -20.30 -27.43
C GLN A 277 6.91 -19.71 -27.09
N ASN A 278 6.83 -18.40 -27.31
CA ASN A 278 5.62 -17.59 -27.38
C ASN A 278 4.77 -18.02 -28.58
N ASN A 279 3.45 -18.07 -28.41
CA ASN A 279 2.52 -17.64 -29.45
C ASN A 279 1.23 -17.13 -28.82
N GLN A 280 1.00 -15.83 -29.00
CA GLN A 280 -0.25 -15.14 -28.75
C GLN A 280 -1.20 -15.38 -29.93
N SER A 281 -2.44 -15.74 -29.64
CA SER A 281 -3.58 -15.51 -30.53
C SER A 281 -4.76 -14.99 -29.71
N VAL A 282 -5.26 -13.85 -30.17
CA VAL A 282 -6.32 -13.03 -29.60
C VAL A 282 -7.68 -13.52 -30.09
N THR A 283 -8.62 -13.73 -29.17
CA THR A 283 -10.06 -13.70 -29.48
C THR A 283 -10.80 -13.03 -28.32
N GLN A 284 -11.46 -11.91 -28.63
CA GLN A 284 -12.28 -11.10 -27.72
C GLN A 284 -13.64 -11.77 -27.45
N GLY A 285 -14.11 -11.67 -26.20
CA GLY A 285 -15.48 -12.02 -25.81
C GLY A 285 -15.70 -11.90 -24.29
N ASP A 286 -16.40 -10.82 -23.92
CA ASP A 286 -17.14 -10.56 -22.68
C ASP A 286 -16.38 -10.29 -21.36
N ASN A 287 -16.46 -9.03 -20.94
CA ASN A 287 -15.87 -8.45 -19.73
C ASN A 287 -16.45 -9.05 -18.44
N ALA A 288 -15.75 -10.04 -17.90
CA ALA A 288 -15.75 -10.37 -16.48
C ALA A 288 -14.67 -9.52 -15.77
N ILE A 289 -15.03 -8.89 -14.66
CA ILE A 289 -14.14 -8.04 -13.84
C ILE A 289 -13.04 -8.94 -13.24
N ALA A 290 -11.79 -8.72 -13.63
CA ALA A 290 -10.63 -9.39 -13.07
C ALA A 290 -10.48 -9.06 -11.57
N PRO A 291 -9.93 -9.97 -10.74
CA PRO A 291 -9.68 -9.68 -9.34
C PRO A 291 -8.62 -8.58 -9.24
N MET A 292 -9.01 -7.43 -8.70
CA MET A 292 -8.13 -6.29 -8.45
C MET A 292 -6.96 -6.71 -7.54
N ASP A 293 -5.77 -6.21 -7.85
CA ASP A 293 -4.55 -6.45 -7.07
C ASP A 293 -4.73 -5.87 -5.66
N ASN A 294 -4.09 -6.46 -4.64
CA ASN A 294 -4.30 -6.08 -3.23
C ASN A 294 -3.99 -4.59 -2.97
N LEU A 295 -3.14 -3.97 -3.79
CA LEU A 295 -2.85 -2.54 -3.77
C LEU A 295 -4.01 -1.65 -4.25
N GLU A 296 -4.86 -2.10 -5.19
CA GLU A 296 -6.02 -1.32 -5.66
C GLU A 296 -7.21 -1.41 -4.69
N ILE A 297 -7.29 -2.49 -3.91
CA ILE A 297 -8.32 -2.71 -2.89
C ILE A 297 -8.05 -1.87 -1.64
N ASP A 298 -6.77 -1.74 -1.27
CA ASP A 298 -6.38 -0.86 -0.17
C ASP A 298 -6.70 0.60 -0.56
N ASN A 299 -6.28 1.09 -1.74
CA ASN A 299 -6.57 2.47 -2.18
C ASN A 299 -8.08 2.82 -2.17
N ALA A 300 -8.95 1.88 -2.58
CA ALA A 300 -10.41 2.08 -2.59
C ALA A 300 -11.07 2.10 -1.20
N TYR A 301 -10.39 1.62 -0.15
CA TYR A 301 -10.88 1.66 1.23
C TYR A 301 -10.59 3.02 1.89
N PHE A 302 -9.46 3.64 1.56
CA PHE A 302 -9.08 4.99 2.02
C PHE A 302 -10.02 6.07 1.47
N ASP A 303 -10.35 6.02 0.17
CA ASP A 303 -11.25 6.98 -0.49
C ASP A 303 -12.67 7.00 0.12
N ASN A 304 -13.08 5.89 0.74
CA ASN A 304 -14.37 5.78 1.41
C ASN A 304 -14.38 6.39 2.82
N GLU A 305 -13.26 6.41 3.53
CA GLU A 305 -13.16 7.01 4.87
C GLU A 305 -13.11 8.54 4.79
N ASP A 306 -12.42 9.12 3.80
CA ASP A 306 -12.39 10.57 3.55
C ASP A 306 -13.77 11.13 3.15
N ARG A 307 -14.57 10.35 2.41
CA ARG A 307 -15.99 10.69 2.14
C ARG A 307 -16.86 10.69 3.39
N ILE A 308 -16.54 9.87 4.39
CA ILE A 308 -17.31 9.79 5.63
C ILE A 308 -16.94 10.94 6.57
N PHE A 309 -15.66 11.32 6.65
CA PHE A 309 -15.20 12.44 7.48
C PHE A 309 -15.69 13.83 6.98
N SER A 310 -15.80 14.01 5.67
CA SER A 310 -16.37 15.21 5.05
C SER A 310 -17.88 15.36 5.28
N LEU A 311 -18.60 14.25 5.48
CA LEU A 311 -20.02 14.24 5.86
C LEU A 311 -20.23 14.57 7.36
N GLU A 312 -19.24 14.28 8.22
CA GLU A 312 -19.38 14.40 9.67
C GLU A 312 -19.07 15.80 10.22
N ASN A 313 -18.33 16.64 9.48
CA ASN A 313 -17.94 18.01 9.90
C ASN A 313 -18.82 19.16 9.35
N GLY A 314 -19.99 18.86 8.77
CA GLY A 314 -21.05 19.84 8.55
C GLY A 314 -20.71 20.98 7.58
N LEU A 315 -20.55 20.67 6.29
CA LEU A 315 -20.75 21.67 5.23
C LEU A 315 -22.24 21.75 4.91
N GLN A 316 -22.87 22.87 5.30
CA GLN A 316 -24.21 23.24 4.87
C GLN A 316 -24.27 23.24 3.33
N THR A 317 -25.09 22.37 2.77
CA THR A 317 -25.44 22.41 1.35
C THR A 317 -26.47 23.51 1.16
N GLU A 318 -26.08 24.63 0.56
CA GLU A 318 -27.03 25.60 0.02
C GLU A 318 -27.84 24.93 -1.10
N GLU A 319 -29.17 25.09 -1.05
CA GLU A 319 -30.11 24.52 -2.01
C GLU A 319 -29.88 25.07 -3.43
N VAL A 320 -29.44 24.21 -4.35
CA VAL A 320 -29.32 24.55 -5.78
C VAL A 320 -30.58 24.11 -6.54
N SER A 321 -31.16 25.04 -7.31
CA SER A 321 -32.48 24.90 -7.92
C SER A 321 -32.64 23.72 -8.91
N PRO A 322 -33.87 23.21 -9.10
CA PRO A 322 -34.17 22.02 -9.92
C PRO A 322 -33.74 22.13 -11.39
N ALA A 323 -33.62 23.35 -11.92
CA ALA A 323 -33.23 23.60 -13.31
C ALA A 323 -31.76 23.26 -13.60
N SER A 324 -30.91 23.28 -12.58
CA SER A 324 -29.47 22.99 -12.65
C SER A 324 -29.22 21.47 -12.74
N GLN A 325 -30.03 20.69 -12.02
CA GLN A 325 -29.98 19.22 -12.02
C GLN A 325 -30.43 18.65 -13.38
N GLN A 326 -31.46 19.24 -14.01
CA GLN A 326 -31.89 18.82 -15.35
C GLN A 326 -30.83 19.07 -16.44
N ARG A 327 -30.06 20.17 -16.35
CA ARG A 327 -28.96 20.44 -17.29
C ARG A 327 -27.79 19.46 -17.13
N SER A 328 -27.45 19.12 -15.89
CA SER A 328 -26.41 18.14 -15.56
C SER A 328 -26.75 16.76 -16.12
N MET A 329 -27.99 16.30 -15.93
CA MET A 329 -28.44 14.99 -16.43
C MET A 329 -28.47 14.89 -17.96
N LEU A 330 -28.78 16.00 -18.65
CA LEU A 330 -28.78 16.07 -20.11
C LEU A 330 -27.36 16.12 -20.72
N SER A 331 -26.37 16.62 -19.98
CA SER A 331 -24.97 16.59 -20.42
C SER A 331 -24.27 15.25 -20.20
N THR A 332 -24.74 14.43 -19.25
CA THR A 332 -24.15 13.12 -18.91
C THR A 332 -24.66 11.97 -19.78
N SER A 333 -25.62 12.19 -20.67
CA SER A 333 -26.22 11.12 -21.49
C SER A 333 -25.50 10.83 -22.80
N PHE A 334 -24.38 11.49 -23.13
CA PHE A 334 -23.76 11.36 -24.46
C PHE A 334 -22.33 10.78 -24.52
N GLU A 335 -21.67 10.47 -23.41
CA GLU A 335 -20.32 9.88 -23.49
C GLU A 335 -20.05 8.95 -22.31
N ALA A 336 -20.29 7.66 -22.53
CA ALA A 336 -19.82 6.59 -21.66
C ALA A 336 -18.68 5.85 -22.40
N GLN A 337 -17.44 6.23 -22.11
CA GLN A 337 -16.25 5.38 -22.18
C GLN A 337 -15.40 5.62 -20.92
N PRO A 338 -14.72 4.58 -20.39
CA PRO A 338 -14.18 4.61 -19.03
C PRO A 338 -12.81 5.29 -18.99
N GLU A 339 -12.67 6.32 -18.14
CA GLU A 339 -11.38 6.89 -17.78
C GLU A 339 -10.92 6.39 -16.41
N ILE A 340 -9.62 6.12 -16.37
CA ILE A 340 -8.82 5.56 -15.28
C ILE A 340 -8.73 6.59 -14.15
N SER A 341 -9.32 6.30 -12.98
CA SER A 341 -9.22 7.14 -11.78
C SER A 341 -8.07 6.70 -10.89
N LEU A 342 -7.04 7.55 -10.86
CA LEU A 342 -5.93 7.56 -9.92
C LEU A 342 -6.30 8.46 -8.72
N GLN A 343 -6.37 7.92 -7.50
CA GLN A 343 -6.32 8.62 -6.20
C GLN A 343 -6.10 7.50 -5.14
N ARG A 344 -5.00 7.43 -4.37
CA ARG A 344 -4.24 8.34 -3.49
C ARG A 344 -4.80 8.39 -2.06
N GLU A 345 -4.41 7.36 -1.32
CA GLU A 345 -4.53 7.11 0.13
C GLU A 345 -4.00 8.21 1.07
N GLU A 346 -4.80 8.60 2.08
CA GLU A 346 -4.36 9.03 3.42
C GLU A 346 -5.01 8.19 4.55
N TYR A 347 -4.24 7.41 5.32
CA TYR A 347 -4.71 6.70 6.53
C TYR A 347 -4.14 7.38 7.76
N VAL A 348 -4.94 7.39 8.82
CA VAL A 348 -4.49 7.50 10.20
C VAL A 348 -4.16 6.10 10.74
N GLN A 349 -2.96 5.97 11.31
CA GLN A 349 -2.43 4.74 11.92
C GLN A 349 -3.21 4.33 13.19
N ILE A 350 -3.75 3.12 13.20
CA ILE A 350 -4.03 2.37 14.43
C ILE A 350 -2.85 1.39 14.64
N LYS A 351 -2.34 1.30 15.86
CA LYS A 351 -1.24 0.37 16.22
C LYS A 351 -1.57 -1.06 15.76
N ASP A 352 -0.85 -1.55 14.75
CA ASP A 352 -1.03 -2.87 14.16
C ASP A 352 -0.67 -4.01 15.13
N ASN A 353 -1.69 -4.56 15.78
CA ASN A 353 -1.74 -5.96 16.22
C ASN A 353 -2.39 -6.86 15.14
N THR A 354 -2.49 -6.38 13.89
CA THR A 354 -3.25 -7.00 12.80
C THR A 354 -2.57 -8.26 12.25
N ASN A 355 -1.23 -8.32 12.21
CA ASN A 355 -0.51 -9.47 11.66
C ASN A 355 -0.41 -10.71 12.56
N SER A 356 -0.66 -10.60 13.87
CA SER A 356 -0.67 -11.79 14.75
C SER A 356 -1.97 -12.59 14.67
N LYS A 357 -3.02 -12.00 14.09
CA LYS A 357 -4.36 -12.61 14.00
C LYS A 357 -4.68 -13.19 12.63
N ILE A 358 -3.84 -12.99 11.62
CA ILE A 358 -4.09 -13.43 10.24
C ILE A 358 -3.66 -14.89 10.09
N LEU A 359 -4.46 -15.68 9.39
CA LEU A 359 -4.16 -17.07 9.07
C LEU A 359 -3.05 -17.13 7.99
N SER A 360 -1.86 -17.60 8.35
CA SER A 360 -0.77 -17.73 7.39
C SER A 360 -0.85 -19.05 6.61
N ASP A 361 -0.29 -19.06 5.39
CA ASP A 361 -0.13 -20.29 4.59
C ASP A 361 0.63 -21.39 5.33
N MET A 362 1.56 -21.02 6.23
CA MET A 362 2.31 -21.96 7.06
C MET A 362 1.40 -22.62 8.08
N ASP A 363 0.55 -21.85 8.76
CA ASP A 363 -0.37 -22.36 9.79
C ASP A 363 -1.40 -23.32 9.18
N ILE A 364 -1.89 -22.99 7.97
CA ILE A 364 -2.77 -23.88 7.21
C ILE A 364 -2.05 -25.20 6.92
N ARG A 365 -0.82 -25.16 6.42
CA ARG A 365 -0.04 -26.37 6.10
C ARG A 365 0.19 -27.23 7.33
N ILE A 366 0.63 -26.64 8.45
CA ILE A 366 0.87 -27.37 9.69
C ILE A 366 -0.40 -28.09 10.15
N ALA A 367 -1.53 -27.41 10.20
CA ALA A 367 -2.80 -28.02 10.63
C ALA A 367 -3.33 -29.06 9.63
N LEU A 368 -3.03 -28.93 8.32
CA LEU A 368 -3.35 -29.95 7.33
C LEU A 368 -2.44 -31.17 7.42
N ASP A 369 -1.14 -30.99 7.72
CA ASP A 369 -0.19 -32.08 7.93
C ASP A 369 -0.54 -32.87 9.20
N GLU A 370 -0.94 -32.19 10.28
CA GLU A 370 -1.47 -32.81 11.50
C GLU A 370 -2.74 -33.62 11.19
N LEU A 371 -3.66 -33.06 10.39
CA LEU A 371 -4.88 -33.76 9.96
C LEU A 371 -4.57 -35.01 9.13
N GLU A 372 -3.58 -34.95 8.23
CA GLU A 372 -3.12 -36.10 7.45
C GLU A 372 -2.50 -37.17 8.36
N ALA A 373 -1.69 -36.77 9.35
CA ALA A 373 -1.04 -37.69 10.28
C ALA A 373 -2.03 -38.40 11.23
N GLU A 374 -3.05 -37.69 11.73
CA GLU A 374 -4.02 -38.22 12.69
C GLU A 374 -5.10 -39.07 12.03
N GLU A 375 -5.59 -38.67 10.86
CA GLU A 375 -6.84 -39.19 10.29
C GLU A 375 -6.66 -39.76 8.88
N ASN A 376 -5.45 -39.67 8.30
CA ASN A 376 -5.15 -40.05 6.92
C ASN A 376 -6.06 -39.32 5.90
N LEU A 377 -6.44 -38.08 6.22
CA LEU A 377 -7.27 -37.21 5.38
C LEU A 377 -6.42 -36.07 4.84
N LYS A 378 -6.20 -36.07 3.53
CA LYS A 378 -5.40 -35.07 2.84
C LYS A 378 -6.31 -34.04 2.15
N ILE A 379 -6.08 -32.76 2.40
CA ILE A 379 -6.70 -31.64 1.67
C ILE A 379 -5.58 -30.74 1.17
N SER A 380 -5.66 -30.26 -0.07
CA SER A 380 -4.64 -29.33 -0.59
C SER A 380 -4.88 -27.88 -0.17
N LEU A 381 -3.78 -27.12 -0.02
CA LEU A 381 -3.82 -25.69 0.30
C LEU A 381 -4.70 -24.87 -0.68
N PRO A 382 -4.68 -25.08 -2.02
CA PRO A 382 -5.55 -24.36 -2.94
C PRO A 382 -7.05 -24.51 -2.64
N VAL A 383 -7.48 -25.67 -2.14
CA VAL A 383 -8.87 -25.90 -1.73
C VAL A 383 -9.23 -24.98 -0.55
N ILE A 384 -8.38 -24.93 0.46
CA ILE A 384 -8.61 -24.05 1.63
C ILE A 384 -8.61 -22.58 1.21
N LYS A 385 -7.65 -22.16 0.36
CA LYS A 385 -7.61 -20.78 -0.16
C LYS A 385 -8.86 -20.40 -0.94
N ALA A 386 -9.38 -21.32 -1.76
CA ALA A 386 -10.63 -21.10 -2.49
C ALA A 386 -11.80 -20.88 -1.53
N LEU A 387 -11.91 -21.70 -0.49
CA LEU A 387 -12.97 -21.57 0.52
C LEU A 387 -12.87 -20.26 1.29
N VAL A 388 -11.68 -19.88 1.75
CA VAL A 388 -11.42 -18.60 2.42
C VAL A 388 -11.84 -17.41 1.54
N LYS A 389 -11.48 -17.46 0.25
CA LYS A 389 -11.83 -16.38 -0.69
C LYS A 389 -13.35 -16.25 -0.88
N VAL A 390 -14.07 -17.36 -0.94
CA VAL A 390 -15.53 -17.38 -1.14
C VAL A 390 -16.29 -16.92 0.09
N GLU A 391 -15.92 -17.38 1.28
CA GLU A 391 -16.71 -17.17 2.50
C GLU A 391 -16.51 -15.79 3.13
N SER A 392 -15.30 -15.24 3.08
CA SER A 392 -14.98 -14.01 3.81
C SER A 392 -14.30 -12.93 2.98
N ALA A 393 -14.10 -13.18 1.68
CA ALA A 393 -13.25 -12.35 0.82
C ALA A 393 -11.79 -12.23 1.31
N GLY A 394 -11.36 -13.14 2.21
CA GLY A 394 -9.98 -13.21 2.71
C GLY A 394 -9.71 -12.51 4.05
N ARG A 395 -10.74 -12.05 4.79
CA ARG A 395 -10.55 -11.42 6.12
C ARG A 395 -11.53 -11.95 7.16
N GLY A 396 -11.00 -12.47 8.27
CA GLY A 396 -11.77 -13.02 9.40
C GLY A 396 -11.95 -12.05 10.57
N HIS A 397 -11.24 -10.91 10.56
CA HIS A 397 -11.39 -9.83 11.53
C HIS A 397 -11.86 -8.53 10.86
N LEU A 398 -12.52 -7.68 11.64
CA LEU A 398 -12.83 -6.30 11.29
C LEU A 398 -11.60 -5.39 11.51
N SER A 399 -11.65 -4.17 11.01
CA SER A 399 -10.58 -3.17 11.17
C SER A 399 -10.32 -2.80 12.63
N ASP A 400 -11.32 -2.94 13.51
CA ASP A 400 -11.19 -2.73 14.96
C ASP A 400 -10.56 -3.92 15.71
N GLY A 401 -10.18 -4.99 14.99
CA GLY A 401 -9.53 -6.17 15.54
C GLY A 401 -10.48 -7.20 16.16
N ARG A 402 -11.79 -6.96 16.17
CA ARG A 402 -12.80 -7.96 16.56
C ARG A 402 -13.05 -8.95 15.42
N ALA A 403 -13.64 -10.09 15.74
CA ALA A 403 -13.98 -11.10 14.75
C ALA A 403 -15.02 -10.54 13.77
N LYS A 404 -14.95 -10.90 12.50
CA LYS A 404 -16.03 -10.60 11.57
C LYS A 404 -17.25 -11.44 11.95
N ILE A 405 -18.38 -10.79 12.17
CA ILE A 405 -19.62 -11.48 12.55
C ILE A 405 -20.77 -11.21 11.59
N LEU A 406 -21.74 -12.12 11.60
CA LEU A 406 -23.05 -11.94 11.02
C LEU A 406 -24.11 -12.45 12.01
N PHE A 407 -24.98 -11.55 12.46
CA PHE A 407 -26.04 -11.90 13.42
C PHE A 407 -27.32 -12.35 12.70
N GLU A 408 -27.77 -13.56 13.00
CA GLU A 408 -28.93 -14.19 12.37
C GLU A 408 -30.16 -14.15 13.28
N GLY A 409 -30.99 -13.11 13.14
CA GLY A 409 -32.16 -12.93 14.02
C GLY A 409 -33.20 -14.05 13.96
N HIS A 410 -33.24 -14.81 12.86
CA HIS A 410 -34.07 -16.01 12.74
C HIS A 410 -33.54 -17.22 13.50
N LYS A 411 -32.21 -17.32 13.67
CA LYS A 411 -31.59 -18.30 14.57
C LYS A 411 -31.77 -17.88 16.02
N PHE A 412 -31.70 -16.58 16.30
CA PHE A 412 -31.97 -16.06 17.63
C PHE A 412 -33.39 -16.37 18.10
N TRP A 413 -34.38 -16.13 17.22
CA TRP A 413 -35.76 -16.58 17.42
C TRP A 413 -35.86 -18.06 17.79
N TYR A 414 -35.17 -18.93 17.03
CA TYR A 414 -35.19 -20.37 17.25
C TYR A 414 -34.63 -20.73 18.63
N TRP A 415 -33.46 -20.19 19.00
CA TRP A 415 -32.81 -20.50 20.27
C TRP A 415 -33.54 -19.92 21.48
N LEU A 416 -34.14 -18.73 21.38
CA LEU A 416 -35.02 -18.20 22.42
C LEU A 416 -36.14 -19.19 22.74
N LYS A 417 -36.78 -19.75 21.71
CA LYS A 417 -37.83 -20.76 21.88
C LYS A 417 -37.31 -22.05 22.52
N GLN A 418 -36.14 -22.54 22.10
CA GLN A 418 -35.53 -23.74 22.69
C GLN A 418 -35.17 -23.54 24.16
N PHE A 419 -34.79 -22.32 24.56
CA PHE A 419 -34.49 -21.96 25.93
C PHE A 419 -35.72 -21.56 26.75
N GLY A 420 -36.93 -21.80 26.23
CA GLY A 420 -38.19 -21.58 26.95
C GLY A 420 -38.63 -20.11 27.04
N LYS A 421 -38.04 -19.21 26.25
CA LYS A 421 -38.46 -17.81 26.11
C LYS A 421 -39.52 -17.68 25.01
N ASP A 422 -40.36 -16.66 25.12
CA ASP A 422 -41.37 -16.34 24.11
C ASP A 422 -40.82 -15.30 23.11
N PRO A 423 -40.34 -15.72 21.92
CA PRO A 423 -39.78 -14.79 20.95
C PRO A 423 -40.84 -13.87 20.33
N GLU A 424 -42.11 -14.29 20.24
CA GLU A 424 -43.20 -13.45 19.77
C GLU A 424 -43.34 -12.20 20.67
N ALA A 425 -43.40 -12.38 21.99
CA ALA A 425 -43.50 -11.28 22.94
C ALA A 425 -42.24 -10.39 22.96
N LEU A 426 -41.05 -11.00 22.85
CA LEU A 426 -39.77 -10.28 22.87
C LEU A 426 -39.44 -9.54 21.56
N SER A 427 -40.10 -9.91 20.46
CA SER A 427 -39.89 -9.27 19.15
C SER A 427 -40.42 -7.84 19.08
N VAL A 428 -41.39 -7.49 19.92
CA VAL A 428 -41.99 -6.14 19.96
C VAL A 428 -40.93 -5.13 20.43
N GLY A 429 -40.54 -4.22 19.54
CA GLY A 429 -39.46 -3.26 19.77
C GLY A 429 -38.04 -3.79 19.54
N ASN A 430 -37.89 -5.03 19.08
CA ASN A 430 -36.62 -5.70 18.74
C ASN A 430 -36.70 -6.38 17.36
N GLU A 431 -37.48 -5.81 16.44
CA GLU A 431 -37.80 -6.42 15.14
C GLU A 431 -36.57 -6.58 14.25
N ASP A 432 -35.51 -5.81 14.50
CA ASP A 432 -34.24 -5.89 13.78
C ASP A 432 -33.33 -7.03 14.26
N ILE A 433 -33.61 -7.62 15.43
CA ILE A 433 -32.83 -8.74 16.01
C ILE A 433 -33.65 -10.01 16.23
N ILE A 434 -34.98 -9.96 16.27
CA ILE A 434 -35.84 -11.13 16.48
C ILE A 434 -36.88 -11.20 15.35
N TYR A 435 -36.75 -12.20 14.47
CA TYR A 435 -37.71 -12.40 13.37
C TYR A 435 -37.81 -13.88 12.97
N LYS A 436 -39.01 -14.34 12.59
CA LYS A 436 -39.27 -15.78 12.34
C LYS A 436 -38.71 -16.32 11.02
N LYS A 437 -38.60 -15.49 9.99
CA LYS A 437 -38.18 -15.87 8.64
C LYS A 437 -36.85 -15.22 8.30
N TRP A 438 -35.95 -15.98 7.69
CA TRP A 438 -34.69 -15.43 7.20
C TRP A 438 -34.93 -14.23 6.26
N THR A 439 -34.21 -13.13 6.50
CA THR A 439 -34.27 -11.89 5.72
C THR A 439 -32.93 -11.18 5.81
N ARG A 440 -32.53 -10.50 4.73
CA ARG A 440 -31.31 -9.67 4.68
C ARG A 440 -31.56 -8.21 5.09
N THR A 441 -32.83 -7.84 5.28
CA THR A 441 -33.25 -6.43 5.46
C THR A 441 -32.64 -5.77 6.69
N HIS A 442 -32.34 -6.55 7.73
CA HIS A 442 -31.84 -6.05 9.01
C HIS A 442 -30.32 -6.11 9.14
N TYR A 443 -29.60 -6.60 8.12
CA TYR A 443 -28.14 -6.67 8.15
C TYR A 443 -27.55 -5.27 7.99
N ARG A 444 -26.66 -4.91 8.91
CA ARG A 444 -25.97 -3.62 8.95
C ARG A 444 -24.54 -3.70 8.41
N VAL A 445 -23.97 -4.92 8.31
CA VAL A 445 -22.64 -5.24 7.76
C VAL A 445 -21.48 -4.62 8.55
N GLY A 446 -20.40 -5.38 8.73
CA GLY A 446 -19.19 -4.90 9.40
C GLY A 446 -19.40 -4.63 10.89
N ILE A 447 -18.84 -3.53 11.39
CA ILE A 447 -18.81 -3.16 12.82
C ILE A 447 -20.23 -3.07 13.42
N LYS A 448 -21.22 -2.61 12.64
CA LYS A 448 -22.60 -2.40 13.10
C LYS A 448 -23.36 -3.70 13.41
N GLU A 449 -22.85 -4.86 13.00
CA GLU A 449 -23.43 -6.15 13.42
C GLU A 449 -23.22 -6.40 14.92
N TYR A 450 -22.18 -5.82 15.53
CA TYR A 450 -21.98 -5.92 16.97
C TYR A 450 -23.07 -5.20 17.76
N ASP A 451 -23.64 -4.11 17.24
CA ASP A 451 -24.76 -3.43 17.90
C ASP A 451 -25.97 -4.36 18.04
N ARG A 452 -26.22 -5.18 17.01
CA ARG A 452 -27.30 -6.18 17.00
C ARG A 452 -27.00 -7.32 17.97
N LEU A 453 -25.75 -7.79 17.99
CA LEU A 453 -25.29 -8.80 18.94
C LEU A 453 -25.44 -8.31 20.40
N GLU A 454 -25.00 -7.10 20.71
CA GLU A 454 -25.10 -6.51 22.05
C GLU A 454 -26.56 -6.30 22.47
N ALA A 455 -27.44 -5.93 21.55
CA ALA A 455 -28.88 -5.86 21.81
C ALA A 455 -29.46 -7.25 22.14
N ALA A 456 -29.08 -8.29 21.39
CA ALA A 456 -29.50 -9.66 21.64
C ALA A 456 -28.96 -10.22 22.96
N ARG A 457 -27.70 -9.89 23.34
CA ARG A 457 -27.09 -10.29 24.62
C ARG A 457 -27.87 -9.83 25.84
N LYS A 458 -28.49 -8.65 25.77
CA LYS A 458 -29.34 -8.12 26.85
C LYS A 458 -30.56 -9.00 27.12
N ILE A 459 -31.02 -9.76 26.11
CA ILE A 459 -32.17 -10.66 26.22
C ILE A 459 -31.72 -12.06 26.63
N ASP A 460 -30.74 -12.62 25.91
CA ASP A 460 -30.15 -13.92 26.22
C ASP A 460 -28.73 -14.02 25.66
N PRO A 461 -27.68 -13.98 26.50
CA PRO A 461 -26.29 -14.03 26.04
C PRO A 461 -25.97 -15.31 25.25
N LYS A 462 -26.41 -16.48 25.75
CA LYS A 462 -26.09 -17.77 25.14
C LYS A 462 -26.75 -17.92 23.77
N ALA A 463 -28.04 -17.61 23.66
CA ALA A 463 -28.77 -17.66 22.40
C ALA A 463 -28.24 -16.62 21.39
N ALA A 464 -27.76 -15.46 21.86
CA ALA A 464 -27.17 -14.45 21.00
C ALA A 464 -25.87 -14.97 20.33
N ILE A 465 -24.97 -15.61 21.08
CA ILE A 465 -23.77 -16.23 20.51
C ILE A 465 -24.15 -17.36 19.55
N TYR A 466 -25.13 -18.20 19.90
CA TYR A 466 -25.58 -19.31 19.04
C TYR A 466 -26.17 -18.85 17.72
N ALA A 467 -26.78 -17.67 17.71
CA ALA A 467 -27.35 -17.05 16.54
C ALA A 467 -26.34 -16.23 15.71
N THR A 468 -25.05 -16.25 16.06
CA THR A 468 -24.04 -15.42 15.39
C THR A 468 -23.03 -16.30 14.65
N SER A 469 -22.76 -15.98 13.39
CA SER A 469 -21.67 -16.56 12.59
C SER A 469 -20.39 -15.78 12.80
N TRP A 470 -19.25 -16.48 12.96
CA TRP A 470 -17.99 -15.88 13.37
C TRP A 470 -16.84 -16.17 12.41
N GLY A 471 -15.98 -15.16 12.22
CA GLY A 471 -14.65 -15.31 11.67
C GLY A 471 -14.57 -15.57 10.17
N LEU A 472 -13.41 -16.05 9.73
CA LEU A 472 -13.01 -16.27 8.33
C LEU A 472 -13.91 -17.27 7.59
N PHE A 473 -14.45 -18.24 8.32
CA PHE A 473 -15.31 -19.31 7.81
C PHE A 473 -16.77 -19.15 8.24
N GLN A 474 -17.14 -18.04 8.89
CA GLN A 474 -18.52 -17.75 9.28
C GLN A 474 -19.23 -18.91 10.02
N ILE A 475 -18.50 -19.63 10.89
CA ILE A 475 -19.04 -20.75 11.66
C ILE A 475 -20.06 -20.22 12.68
N LEU A 476 -21.28 -20.74 12.63
CA LEU A 476 -22.37 -20.36 13.53
C LEU A 476 -22.09 -20.88 14.95
N GLY A 477 -22.28 -20.05 15.98
CA GLY A 477 -21.95 -20.37 17.37
C GLY A 477 -22.68 -21.59 17.93
N GLU A 478 -23.88 -21.91 17.42
CA GLU A 478 -24.63 -23.13 17.81
C GLU A 478 -23.84 -24.42 17.54
N ASN A 479 -22.86 -24.38 16.63
CA ASN A 479 -22.05 -25.55 16.30
C ASN A 479 -21.16 -26.01 17.45
N MET A 480 -20.89 -25.16 18.44
CA MET A 480 -20.15 -25.53 19.65
C MET A 480 -20.79 -26.74 20.36
N GLU A 481 -22.12 -26.82 20.39
CA GLU A 481 -22.85 -27.94 21.00
C GLU A 481 -23.08 -29.13 20.05
N HIS A 482 -22.60 -29.06 18.81
CA HIS A 482 -22.94 -30.03 17.77
C HIS A 482 -21.71 -30.50 16.98
N ASN A 483 -21.21 -29.64 16.10
CA ASN A 483 -20.28 -30.00 15.03
C ASN A 483 -18.81 -29.69 15.34
N ILE A 484 -18.51 -28.91 16.38
CA ILE A 484 -17.13 -28.59 16.77
C ILE A 484 -16.80 -28.99 18.22
N LYS A 485 -17.50 -30.00 18.77
CA LYS A 485 -17.30 -30.47 20.15
C LYS A 485 -15.86 -30.86 20.47
N SER A 486 -15.13 -31.39 19.48
CA SER A 486 -13.71 -31.77 19.63
C SER A 486 -12.79 -30.59 19.98
N ARG A 487 -13.25 -29.35 19.78
CA ARG A 487 -12.53 -28.13 20.17
C ARG A 487 -12.56 -27.88 21.69
N ASN A 488 -13.44 -28.57 22.43
CA ASN A 488 -13.50 -28.57 23.89
C ASN A 488 -13.65 -27.17 24.55
N TYR A 489 -14.39 -26.27 23.91
CA TYR A 489 -14.78 -24.99 24.52
C TYR A 489 -15.60 -25.22 25.80
N GLN A 490 -15.22 -24.53 26.88
CA GLN A 490 -15.88 -24.61 28.19
C GLN A 490 -17.27 -23.95 28.15
N ASP A 491 -17.37 -22.79 27.53
CA ASP A 491 -18.58 -21.98 27.44
C ASP A 491 -18.58 -21.09 26.17
N VAL A 492 -19.64 -20.29 26.02
CA VAL A 492 -19.81 -19.42 24.83
C VAL A 492 -18.85 -18.25 24.85
N GLU A 493 -18.42 -17.83 26.04
CA GLU A 493 -17.47 -16.76 26.28
C GLU A 493 -16.05 -17.16 25.84
N GLU A 494 -15.61 -18.39 26.14
CA GLU A 494 -14.34 -18.92 25.65
C GLU A 494 -14.35 -19.06 24.12
N PHE A 495 -15.44 -19.58 23.55
CA PHE A 495 -15.59 -19.66 22.11
C PHE A 495 -15.43 -18.28 21.45
N GLU A 496 -16.17 -17.29 21.91
CA GLU A 496 -16.07 -15.91 21.41
C GLU A 496 -14.67 -15.33 21.59
N ALA A 497 -14.06 -15.49 22.77
CA ALA A 497 -12.73 -15.00 23.05
C ALA A 497 -11.71 -15.56 22.05
N LYS A 498 -11.80 -16.86 21.71
CA LYS A 498 -10.96 -17.47 20.67
C LYS A 498 -11.25 -16.93 19.27
N GLN A 499 -12.51 -16.60 18.95
CA GLN A 499 -12.82 -15.93 17.68
C GLN A 499 -12.17 -14.55 17.58
N HIS A 500 -11.99 -13.82 18.68
CA HIS A 500 -11.27 -12.55 18.70
C HIS A 500 -9.74 -12.68 18.73
N GLU A 501 -9.22 -13.87 19.04
CA GLU A 501 -7.80 -14.09 19.26
C GLU A 501 -7.02 -14.20 17.94
N SER A 502 -7.44 -15.10 17.03
CA SER A 502 -6.74 -15.34 15.75
C SER A 502 -7.61 -16.11 14.75
N GLU A 503 -7.40 -15.88 13.45
CA GLU A 503 -8.01 -16.62 12.35
C GLU A 503 -7.58 -18.09 12.33
N TYR A 504 -6.47 -18.42 12.99
CA TYR A 504 -6.08 -19.82 13.21
C TYR A 504 -7.16 -20.61 13.96
N TYR A 505 -7.80 -20.01 14.98
CA TYR A 505 -8.92 -20.66 15.66
C TYR A 505 -10.12 -20.82 14.74
N HIS A 506 -10.41 -19.83 13.87
CA HIS A 506 -11.47 -19.94 12.88
C HIS A 506 -11.23 -21.14 11.95
N PHE A 507 -9.97 -21.35 11.57
CA PHE A 507 -9.58 -22.48 10.72
C PHE A 507 -9.72 -23.83 11.42
N LEU A 508 -9.29 -23.94 12.68
CA LEU A 508 -9.44 -25.17 13.45
C LEU A 508 -10.91 -25.52 13.68
N ASP A 509 -11.77 -24.53 13.92
CA ASP A 509 -13.21 -24.72 14.07
C ASP A 509 -13.84 -25.16 12.74
N PHE A 510 -13.41 -24.57 11.64
CA PHE A 510 -13.81 -25.00 10.29
C PHE A 510 -13.43 -26.46 10.03
N LEU A 511 -12.19 -26.87 10.33
CA LEU A 511 -11.74 -28.26 10.17
C LEU A 511 -12.58 -29.22 11.00
N ALA A 512 -12.82 -28.90 12.28
CA ALA A 512 -13.70 -29.70 13.14
C ALA A 512 -15.12 -29.81 12.56
N PHE A 513 -15.66 -28.70 12.04
CA PHE A 513 -16.99 -28.66 11.46
C PHE A 513 -17.13 -29.57 10.23
N ILE A 514 -16.20 -29.47 9.26
CA ILE A 514 -16.29 -30.26 8.01
C ILE A 514 -16.03 -31.76 8.23
N LYS A 515 -15.31 -32.13 9.30
CA LYS A 515 -15.11 -33.53 9.70
C LYS A 515 -16.41 -34.18 10.17
N ILE A 516 -17.22 -33.44 10.92
CA ILE A 516 -18.41 -34.00 11.60
C ILE A 516 -19.68 -33.81 10.78
N LYS A 517 -19.84 -32.66 10.12
CA LYS A 517 -21.04 -32.33 9.37
C LYS A 517 -21.19 -33.30 8.20
N LYS A 518 -22.33 -33.99 8.14
CA LYS A 518 -22.66 -34.94 7.07
C LYS A 518 -23.77 -34.42 6.16
N VAL A 519 -23.62 -34.70 4.87
CA VAL A 519 -24.62 -34.45 3.82
C VAL A 519 -24.59 -35.62 2.86
N ARG A 520 -25.76 -36.05 2.37
CA ARG A 520 -25.93 -37.19 1.45
C ARG A 520 -25.15 -38.45 1.90
N GLY A 521 -25.09 -38.68 3.21
CA GLY A 521 -24.45 -39.84 3.83
C GLY A 521 -22.93 -39.77 4.01
N LYS A 522 -22.26 -38.70 3.57
CA LYS A 522 -20.81 -38.49 3.69
C LYS A 522 -20.46 -37.25 4.50
N ALA A 523 -19.30 -37.22 5.15
CA ALA A 523 -18.80 -36.01 5.80
C ALA A 523 -18.41 -34.95 4.74
N LEU A 524 -18.52 -33.67 5.08
CA LEU A 524 -18.20 -32.59 4.14
C LEU A 524 -16.76 -32.66 3.65
N ILE A 525 -15.84 -33.00 4.55
CA ILE A 525 -14.41 -33.16 4.22
C ILE A 525 -14.17 -34.18 3.09
N GLU A 526 -15.00 -35.21 2.96
CA GLU A 526 -14.85 -36.24 1.93
C GLU A 526 -15.07 -35.68 0.51
N TYR A 527 -15.89 -34.63 0.36
CA TYR A 527 -16.16 -34.03 -0.96
C TYR A 527 -14.98 -33.21 -1.50
N ILE A 528 -14.12 -32.72 -0.61
CA ILE A 528 -12.99 -31.84 -0.93
C ILE A 528 -11.62 -32.47 -0.61
N SER A 529 -11.62 -33.77 -0.27
CA SER A 529 -10.41 -34.55 0.00
C SER A 529 -9.64 -34.84 -1.29
N GLU A 530 -8.30 -34.86 -1.19
CA GLU A 530 -7.38 -35.25 -2.27
C GLU A 530 -7.58 -36.70 -2.75
N ALA A 531 -8.30 -37.53 -2.00
CA ALA A 531 -8.74 -38.84 -2.46
C ALA A 531 -9.58 -38.76 -3.76
N ASN A 532 -10.15 -37.60 -4.08
CA ASN A 532 -10.89 -37.35 -5.32
C ASN A 532 -10.00 -36.89 -6.49
N GLU A 533 -8.67 -36.87 -6.34
CA GLU A 533 -7.69 -36.55 -7.39
C GLU A 533 -7.93 -35.18 -8.08
N GLY A 534 -8.40 -34.19 -7.31
CA GLY A 534 -8.74 -32.85 -7.82
C GLY A 534 -10.11 -32.72 -8.49
N ASN A 535 -10.90 -33.80 -8.54
CA ASN A 535 -12.30 -33.81 -8.98
C ASN A 535 -13.25 -33.67 -7.79
N TYR A 536 -13.16 -32.56 -7.06
CA TYR A 536 -14.00 -32.35 -5.88
C TYR A 536 -15.46 -32.09 -6.25
N ASP A 537 -16.38 -32.60 -5.41
CA ASP A 537 -17.81 -32.35 -5.54
C ASP A 537 -18.19 -31.06 -4.80
N TRP A 538 -17.87 -29.94 -5.46
CA TRP A 538 -18.19 -28.59 -4.98
C TRP A 538 -19.69 -28.36 -4.78
N GLU A 539 -20.55 -29.09 -5.51
CA GLU A 539 -22.00 -28.96 -5.40
C GLU A 539 -22.50 -29.55 -4.07
N SER A 540 -22.11 -30.80 -3.77
CA SER A 540 -22.46 -31.43 -2.49
C SER A 540 -21.82 -30.72 -1.30
N PHE A 541 -20.58 -30.25 -1.44
CA PHE A 541 -19.91 -29.47 -0.41
C PHE A 541 -20.65 -28.16 -0.12
N ALA A 542 -20.88 -27.32 -1.15
CA ALA A 542 -21.54 -26.03 -0.98
C ALA A 542 -22.99 -26.18 -0.49
N TYR A 543 -23.71 -27.21 -0.94
CA TYR A 543 -25.05 -27.51 -0.41
C TYR A 543 -25.03 -27.81 1.09
N GLY A 544 -24.05 -28.58 1.55
CA GLY A 544 -23.97 -28.96 2.96
C GLY A 544 -23.36 -27.91 3.86
N TYR A 545 -22.52 -27.04 3.31
CA TYR A 545 -21.90 -25.93 4.02
C TYR A 545 -22.80 -24.69 4.06
N ASN A 546 -23.27 -24.20 2.91
CA ASN A 546 -24.07 -22.98 2.79
C ASN A 546 -25.59 -23.23 2.80
N GLY A 547 -26.04 -24.48 2.68
CA GLY A 547 -27.45 -24.87 2.68
C GLY A 547 -28.11 -24.87 1.28
N SER A 548 -29.43 -25.10 1.24
CA SER A 548 -30.18 -25.28 -0.02
C SER A 548 -30.18 -24.06 -0.95
N GLY A 549 -29.91 -22.87 -0.42
CA GLY A 549 -29.78 -21.62 -1.18
C GLY A 549 -28.45 -21.47 -1.94
N TYR A 550 -27.52 -22.42 -1.85
CA TYR A 550 -26.16 -22.26 -2.39
C TYR A 550 -26.08 -21.98 -3.90
N LYS A 551 -27.08 -22.45 -4.67
CA LYS A 551 -27.16 -22.19 -6.13
C LYS A 551 -27.42 -20.73 -6.45
N VAL A 552 -28.19 -20.02 -5.61
CA VAL A 552 -28.54 -18.62 -5.84
C VAL A 552 -27.31 -17.71 -5.80
N ASN A 553 -26.34 -18.03 -4.93
CA ASN A 553 -25.08 -17.28 -4.80
C ASN A 553 -23.91 -17.94 -5.55
N GLU A 554 -24.18 -19.02 -6.29
CA GLU A 554 -23.22 -19.77 -7.09
C GLU A 554 -21.97 -20.24 -6.32
N TYR A 555 -22.12 -20.58 -5.03
CA TYR A 555 -20.97 -20.92 -4.17
C TYR A 555 -20.09 -22.02 -4.75
N HIS A 556 -20.71 -23.11 -5.22
CA HIS A 556 -20.03 -24.22 -5.90
C HIS A 556 -19.19 -23.79 -7.12
N LEU A 557 -19.70 -22.88 -7.95
CA LEU A 557 -18.96 -22.37 -9.12
C LEU A 557 -17.80 -21.47 -8.70
N LYS A 558 -18.02 -20.60 -7.71
CA LYS A 558 -16.98 -19.71 -7.18
C LYS A 558 -15.84 -20.49 -6.51
N MET A 559 -16.17 -21.49 -5.70
CA MET A 559 -15.19 -22.35 -5.04
C MET A 559 -14.34 -23.10 -6.08
N LYS A 560 -15.00 -23.68 -7.10
CA LYS A 560 -14.31 -24.34 -8.21
C LYS A 560 -13.39 -23.38 -8.96
N HIS A 561 -13.89 -22.21 -9.33
CA HIS A 561 -13.13 -21.19 -10.06
C HIS A 561 -11.88 -20.74 -9.29
N PHE A 562 -12.02 -20.37 -8.01
CA PHE A 562 -10.87 -19.95 -7.21
C PHE A 562 -9.91 -21.10 -6.93
N TYR A 563 -10.39 -22.34 -6.77
CA TYR A 563 -9.50 -23.50 -6.68
C TYR A 563 -8.66 -23.65 -7.94
N GLU A 564 -9.27 -23.56 -9.13
CA GLU A 564 -8.54 -23.63 -10.41
C GLU A 564 -7.51 -22.49 -10.53
N GLN A 565 -7.86 -21.28 -10.09
CA GLN A 565 -6.92 -20.15 -10.01
C GLN A 565 -5.74 -20.47 -9.09
N PHE A 566 -5.99 -20.84 -7.83
CA PHE A 566 -4.94 -21.10 -6.84
C PHE A 566 -4.11 -22.34 -7.15
N LYS A 567 -4.69 -23.32 -7.85
CA LYS A 567 -3.96 -24.49 -8.38
C LYS A 567 -2.95 -24.07 -9.45
N ASN A 568 -3.32 -23.10 -10.29
CA ASN A 568 -2.49 -22.61 -11.39
C ASN A 568 -1.46 -21.54 -10.97
N GLU A 569 -1.64 -20.89 -9.83
CA GLU A 569 -0.70 -19.90 -9.26
C GLU A 569 0.64 -20.48 -8.75
N HIS A 570 0.89 -21.80 -8.89
CA HIS A 570 2.20 -22.46 -8.70
C HIS A 570 3.02 -22.01 -7.47
N THR A 571 2.42 -21.99 -6.27
CA THR A 571 3.19 -22.26 -5.04
C THR A 571 3.27 -23.77 -4.79
N TRP A 572 4.21 -24.39 -5.51
CA TRP A 572 4.94 -25.65 -5.26
C TRP A 572 4.18 -27.00 -5.41
N LYS A 573 4.56 -27.75 -6.45
CA LYS A 573 4.42 -29.21 -6.57
C LYS A 573 5.60 -29.90 -5.86
N ALA A 574 5.25 -31.00 -5.16
CA ALA A 574 6.06 -32.10 -4.62
C ALA A 574 7.18 -31.74 -3.64
#